data_AF-A0A6B3HXN0-F1
#
_entry.id   AF-A0A6B3HXN0-F1
#
_cell.length_a   1.000
_cell.length_b   1.000
_cell.length_c   1.000
_cell.angle_alpha   90.00
_cell.angle_beta   90.00
_cell.angle_gamma   90.00
#
_symmetry.space_group_name_H-M   'P 1'
#
loop_
_entity.id
_entity.type
_entity.pdbx_description
1 polymer ?
#
loop_
_entity_poly.entity_id
_entity_poly.type
_entity_poly.pdbx_seq_one_letter_code
_entity_poly.pdbx_strand_id
1 'polypeptide(L)' 'GRDVEELKANGLAGSPAEVVDKIGRYAAIGSSRIYLQVLDLDDLDHLELISSQIQSQLN' A
#
# COMPACT_ATOMS: atom_id res chain seq x y z
N GLY A 1 -13.63 1.84 12.47
CA GLY A 1 -12.32 1.75 11.81
C GLY A 1 -11.26 1.46 12.86
N ARG A 2 -10.09 0.96 12.44
CA ARG A 2 -8.91 0.83 13.32
C ARG A 2 -8.24 2.20 13.49
N ASP A 3 -7.42 2.34 14.53
CA ASP A 3 -6.65 3.56 14.75
C ASP A 3 -5.61 3.78 13.61
N VAL A 4 -5.34 5.04 13.27
CA VAL A 4 -4.44 5.38 12.14
C VAL A 4 -3.02 4.90 12.40
N GLU A 5 -2.51 5.08 13.62
CA GLU A 5 -1.15 4.66 13.97
C GLU A 5 -1.07 3.13 14.00
N GLU A 6 -2.11 2.46 14.49
CA GLU A 6 -2.23 1.00 14.44
C GLU A 6 -2.22 0.48 12.99
N LEU A 7 -2.92 1.15 12.08
CA LEU A 7 -2.97 0.80 10.66
C LEU A 7 -1.61 1.00 9.98
N LYS A 8 -0.93 2.12 10.22
CA LYS A 8 0.40 2.39 9.67
C LYS A 8 1.44 1.40 10.16
N ALA A 9 1.39 1.04 11.45
CA ALA A 9 2.29 0.05 12.03
C ALA A 9 2.11 -1.33 11.38
N ASN A 10 0.87 -1.80 11.27
CA ASN A 10 0.58 -3.21 10.95
C ASN A 10 0.21 -3.48 9.49
N GLY A 11 -0.19 -2.47 8.71
CA GLY A 11 -0.66 -2.61 7.33
C GLY A 11 0.11 -1.74 6.33
N LEU A 12 -0.23 -1.89 5.06
CA LEU A 12 0.17 -0.94 4.01
C LEU A 12 -0.83 0.22 4.02
N ALA A 13 -0.64 1.15 4.96
CA ALA A 13 -1.50 2.30 5.17
C ALA A 13 -0.66 3.56 5.34
N GLY A 14 -1.23 4.70 4.95
CA GLY A 14 -0.55 6.00 4.96
C GLY A 14 -0.53 6.63 3.57
N SER A 15 0.39 7.56 3.37
CA SER A 15 0.65 8.20 2.07
C SER A 15 1.25 7.22 1.06
N PRO A 16 1.14 7.50 -0.26
CA PRO A 16 1.78 6.67 -1.29
C PRO A 16 3.28 6.45 -1.04
N ALA A 17 4.02 7.48 -0.60
CA ALA A 17 5.45 7.38 -0.31
C ALA A 17 5.74 6.43 0.87
N GLU A 18 4.96 6.51 1.96
CA GLU A 18 5.08 5.58 3.10
C GLU A 18 4.80 4.13 2.66
N VAL A 19 3.82 3.94 1.78
CA VAL A 19 3.47 2.61 1.25
C VAL A 19 4.57 2.05 0.35
N VAL A 20 5.10 2.85 -0.59
CA VAL A 20 6.22 2.46 -1.47
C VAL A 20 7.45 2.06 -0.64
N ASP A 21 7.82 2.85 0.36
CA ASP A 21 8.95 2.54 1.23
C ASP A 21 8.76 1.21 1.98
N LYS A 22 7.54 0.97 2.49
CA LYS A 22 7.21 -0.28 3.18
C LYS A 22 7.24 -1.49 2.24
N ILE A 23 6.75 -1.34 1.01
CA ILE A 23 6.85 -2.37 -0.03
C ILE A 23 8.32 -2.65 -0.37
N GLY A 24 9.15 -1.62 -0.51
CA GLY A 24 10.59 -1.76 -0.75
C GLY A 24 11.29 -2.58 0.33
N ARG A 25 10.93 -2.37 1.61
CA ARG A 25 11.44 -3.18 2.73
C ARG A 25 11.02 -4.65 2.64
N TYR A 26 9.81 -4.95 2.17
CA TYR A 26 9.38 -6.33 1.93
C TYR A 26 10.10 -6.97 0.74
N ALA A 27 10.33 -6.21 -0.33
CA ALA A 27 11.10 -6.65 -1.49
C ALA A 27 12.56 -6.97 -1.12
N ALA A 28 13.18 -6.15 -0.27
CA ALA A 28 14.56 -6.34 0.21
C ALA A 28 14.77 -7.68 0.96
N ILE A 29 13.71 -8.25 1.53
CA ILE A 29 13.74 -9.57 2.20
C ILE A 29 13.18 -10.71 1.32
N GLY A 30 12.98 -10.46 0.03
CA GLY A 30 12.62 -11.47 -0.97
C GLY A 30 11.12 -11.60 -1.29
N SER A 31 10.28 -10.67 -0.80
CA SER A 31 8.86 -10.67 -1.19
C SER A 31 8.70 -10.26 -2.66
N SER A 32 7.98 -11.06 -3.44
CA SER A 32 7.76 -10.82 -4.87
C SER A 32 6.31 -10.51 -5.24
N ARG A 33 5.38 -10.65 -4.28
CA ARG A 33 3.94 -10.44 -4.51
C ARG A 33 3.26 -9.90 -3.26
N ILE A 34 2.37 -8.94 -3.46
CA ILE A 34 1.57 -8.29 -2.42
C ILE A 34 0.11 -8.30 -2.85
N TYR A 35 -0.79 -8.64 -1.93
CA TYR A 35 -2.23 -8.51 -2.10
C TYR A 35 -2.72 -7.39 -1.19
N LEU A 36 -3.27 -6.33 -1.78
CA LEU A 36 -3.82 -5.20 -1.04
C LEU A 36 -5.28 -5.46 -0.69
N GLN A 37 -5.64 -5.25 0.58
CA GLN A 37 -7.04 -5.26 1.01
C GLN A 37 -7.61 -3.86 0.82
N VAL A 38 -8.55 -3.73 -0.12
CA VAL A 38 -9.37 -2.52 -0.29
C VAL A 38 -10.75 -2.84 0.31
N LEU A 39 -11.18 -2.05 1.30
CA LEU A 39 -12.39 -2.33 2.07
C LEU A 39 -13.66 -1.82 1.40
N ASP A 40 -13.54 -0.73 0.63
CA ASP A 40 -14.61 -0.18 -0.18
C ASP A 40 -14.42 -0.64 -1.63
N LEU A 41 -15.37 -1.43 -2.13
CA LEU A 41 -15.28 -1.99 -3.48
C LEU A 41 -15.71 -0.99 -4.56
N ASP A 42 -16.42 0.07 -4.18
CA ASP A 42 -16.88 1.10 -5.11
C ASP A 42 -15.86 2.26 -5.22
N ASP A 43 -14.82 2.27 -4.39
CA ASP A 43 -13.75 3.28 -4.39
C ASP A 43 -12.71 3.01 -5.49
N LEU A 44 -13.11 3.29 -6.73
CA LEU A 44 -12.24 3.15 -7.91
C LEU A 44 -11.11 4.20 -7.94
N ASP A 45 -11.32 5.38 -7.34
CA ASP A 45 -10.32 6.44 -7.24
C ASP A 45 -9.12 5.96 -6.41
N HIS A 46 -9.36 5.17 -5.35
CA HIS A 46 -8.28 4.55 -4.58
C HIS A 46 -7.50 3.52 -5.40
N LEU A 47 -8.15 2.75 -6.27
CA LEU A 47 -7.44 1.85 -7.20
C LEU A 47 -6.59 2.64 -8.20
N GLU A 48 -7.11 3.76 -8.73
CA GLU A 48 -6.36 4.65 -9.60
C GLU A 48 -5.15 5.24 -8.87
N LEU A 49 -5.31 5.71 -7.63
CA LEU A 49 -4.22 6.20 -6.79
C LEU A 49 -3.12 5.15 -6.61
N ILE A 50 -3.51 3.90 -6.30
CA ILE A 50 -2.56 2.78 -6.14
C ILE A 50 -1.79 2.55 -7.45
N SER A 51 -2.47 2.47 -8.59
CA SER A 51 -1.80 2.24 -9.88
C SER A 51 -0.87 3.40 -10.28
N SER A 52 -1.33 4.64 -10.12
CA SER A 52 -0.65 5.83 -10.63
C SER A 52 0.49 6.31 -9.74
N GLN A 53 0.37 6.15 -8.42
CA GLN A 53 1.33 6.68 -7.46
C GLN A 53 2.11 5.61 -6.70
N ILE A 54 1.62 4.38 -6.58
CA ILE A 54 2.36 3.31 -5.88
C ILE A 54 2.98 2.36 -6.89
N GLN A 55 2.17 1.70 -7.72
CA GLN A 55 2.65 0.70 -8.68
C GLN A 55 3.68 1.28 -9.66
N SER A 56 3.49 2.52 -10.12
CA SER A 56 4.40 3.21 -11.04
C SER A 56 5.83 3.41 -10.50
N GLN A 57 6.03 3.31 -9.19
CA GLN A 57 7.33 3.44 -8.52
C GLN A 57 7.99 2.09 -8.21
N LEU A 58 7.30 0.97 -8.45
CA LEU A 58 7.79 -0.38 -8.18
C LEU A 58 8.30 -1.00 -9.48
N ASN A 59 9.48 -1.63 -9.42
CA ASN A 59 10.14 -2.29 -10.57
C ASN A 59 9.50 -3.63 -10.93
#